data_AF-A0A957VDV4-F1
#
_entry.id   AF-A0A957VDV4-F1
#
_cell.length_a   1.000
_cell.length_b   1.000
_cell.length_c   1.000
_cell.angle_alpha   90.00
_cell.angle_beta   90.00
_cell.angle_gamma   90.00
#
_symmetry.space_group_name_H-M   'P 1'
#
loop_
_entity.id
_entity.type
_entity.pdbx_description
1 polymer ?
#
loop_
_entity_poly.entity_id
_entity_poly.type
_entity_poly.pdbx_seq_one_letter_code
_entity_poly.pdbx_strand_id
1 'polypeptide(L)'
;MKLKVLAGGVLILLMIGLIPTVFAAPTWQTEGSEYVVQADDWLSKLSDKFYGDLLAYPAIVEATNIKATEDDSFAVIDNPDVIEVGQKLFIPSAQEASTILGDLVPFLSGDLTIYSGRSESLVGPLLDQFEQETGLNVEVRYGDTAQMAATILEEGANSPADVYYGQDAGALGALAKTGRLQVLADDILSQVEPRFRSPEGQWIGTSARARTVIYNSTNLAETDLPDDIFGFCDAAWQGRLGWAPTNGSFQAFVTALRVSEGEERAREWLACIQANEPLVFSNNTSIVQAVGDGEIDAGFVN
;
A
#
# COMPACT_ATOMS: atom_id res chain seq x y z
N MET A 1 57.18 42.14 12.03
CA MET A 1 56.76 42.60 13.38
C MET A 1 56.48 41.34 14.21
N LYS A 2 57.53 40.77 14.83
CA LYS A 2 57.74 40.63 16.30
C LYS A 2 56.63 39.91 17.10
N LEU A 3 57.00 38.72 17.59
CA LEU A 3 56.49 37.93 18.72
C LEU A 3 56.15 38.76 19.98
N LYS A 4 55.11 38.35 20.75
CA LYS A 4 54.96 38.37 22.25
C LYS A 4 53.79 37.41 22.61
N VAL A 5 54.00 36.22 23.19
CA VAL A 5 54.26 35.79 24.60
C VAL A 5 53.00 35.53 25.47
N LEU A 6 52.91 34.26 25.90
CA LEU A 6 52.27 33.53 27.02
C LEU A 6 51.39 34.23 28.08
N ALA A 7 50.31 33.52 28.48
CA ALA A 7 50.08 32.88 29.81
C ALA A 7 48.72 32.13 29.72
N GLY A 8 48.57 30.85 30.06
CA GLY A 8 48.65 30.30 31.40
C GLY A 8 47.22 30.15 31.98
N GLY A 9 46.65 28.94 31.92
CA GLY A 9 45.32 28.68 32.45
C GLY A 9 44.93 27.21 32.29
N VAL A 10 45.30 26.39 33.28
CA VAL A 10 44.82 25.02 33.46
C VAL A 10 43.31 25.09 33.72
N LEU A 11 42.50 24.55 32.81
CA LEU A 11 41.08 24.31 33.03
C LEU A 11 40.86 22.80 33.11
N ILE A 12 40.57 22.34 34.32
CA ILE A 12 40.12 20.99 34.61
C ILE A 12 38.76 20.81 33.94
N LEU A 13 38.72 20.05 32.84
CA LEU A 13 37.48 19.61 32.21
C LEU A 13 37.03 18.31 32.86
N LEU A 14 36.02 18.42 33.72
CA LEU A 14 35.11 17.34 34.10
C LEU A 14 34.36 16.87 32.84
N MET A 15 34.85 15.79 32.22
CA MET A 15 34.06 15.02 31.25
C MET A 15 33.31 13.94 32.01
N ILE A 16 32.01 14.19 32.17
CA ILE A 16 31.01 13.22 32.61
C ILE A 16 31.10 12.02 31.68
N GLY A 17 31.40 10.84 32.23
CA GLY A 17 31.29 9.59 31.50
C GLY A 17 29.83 9.37 31.12
N LEU A 18 29.49 9.62 29.86
CA LEU A 18 28.35 8.98 29.22
C LEU A 18 28.65 7.48 29.23
N ILE A 19 28.02 6.76 30.16
CA ILE A 19 27.88 5.31 30.05
C ILE A 19 27.02 5.11 28.79
N PRO A 20 27.53 4.53 27.70
CA PRO A 20 26.64 4.08 26.65
C PRO A 20 25.74 3.03 27.30
N THR A 21 24.45 3.36 27.42
CA THR A 21 23.42 2.35 27.59
C THR A 21 23.51 1.48 26.35
N VAL A 22 24.25 0.39 26.46
CA VAL A 22 24.16 -0.72 25.53
C VAL A 22 22.70 -1.15 25.62
N PHE A 23 21.90 -0.81 24.61
CA PHE A 23 20.68 -1.55 24.35
C PHE A 23 21.15 -2.97 24.13
N ALA A 24 20.87 -3.85 25.10
CA ALA A 24 21.08 -5.27 24.92
C ALA A 24 20.36 -5.65 23.61
N ALA A 25 21.07 -6.32 22.71
CA ALA A 25 20.42 -6.98 21.59
C ALA A 25 19.24 -7.81 22.12
N PRO A 26 18.11 -7.89 21.41
CA PRO A 26 16.97 -8.67 21.85
C PRO A 26 17.47 -10.06 22.25
N THR A 27 17.24 -10.43 23.50
CA THR A 27 17.51 -11.78 23.98
C THR A 27 16.52 -12.68 23.28
N TRP A 28 16.90 -13.22 22.13
CA TRP A 28 16.14 -14.25 21.45
C TRP A 28 15.91 -15.37 22.46
N GLN A 29 14.68 -15.49 22.94
CA GLN A 29 14.34 -16.40 24.01
C GLN A 29 14.45 -17.82 23.44
N THR A 30 15.26 -18.67 24.08
CA THR A 30 15.52 -20.04 23.60
C THR A 30 14.35 -20.98 23.87
N GLU A 31 13.42 -20.60 24.72
CA GLU A 31 12.21 -21.33 25.08
C GLU A 31 11.03 -20.35 25.19
N GLY A 32 9.81 -20.82 24.95
CA GLY A 32 8.59 -20.03 25.17
C GLY A 32 8.41 -19.62 26.63
N SER A 33 7.67 -18.54 26.86
CA SER A 33 7.49 -17.98 28.21
C SER A 33 6.12 -17.38 28.45
N GLU A 34 5.78 -17.30 29.73
CA GLU A 34 4.56 -16.64 30.18
C GLU A 34 4.74 -15.14 30.20
N TYR A 35 3.71 -14.41 29.75
CA TYR A 35 3.69 -12.96 29.77
C TYR A 35 2.36 -12.46 30.32
N VAL A 36 2.39 -11.45 31.18
CA VAL A 36 1.18 -10.80 31.69
C VAL A 36 1.01 -9.48 30.97
N VAL A 37 -0.12 -9.31 30.28
CA VAL A 37 -0.45 -8.11 29.50
C VAL A 37 -0.37 -6.87 30.39
N GLN A 38 0.37 -5.86 29.94
CA GLN A 38 0.50 -4.55 30.58
C GLN A 38 -0.35 -3.50 29.88
N ALA A 39 -0.51 -2.34 30.51
CA ALA A 39 -1.10 -1.18 29.84
C ALA A 39 -0.28 -0.83 28.58
N ASP A 40 -0.97 -0.44 27.51
CA ASP A 40 -0.41 -0.15 26.18
C ASP A 40 0.20 -1.35 25.43
N ASP A 41 -0.12 -2.59 25.83
CA ASP A 41 0.20 -3.77 25.03
C ASP A 41 -0.90 -4.05 23.99
N TRP A 42 -0.47 -4.47 22.81
CA TRP A 42 -1.29 -5.12 21.79
C TRP A 42 -0.44 -6.20 21.13
N LEU A 43 -1.08 -7.21 20.53
CA LEU A 43 -0.39 -8.43 20.13
C LEU A 43 0.73 -8.19 19.10
N SER A 44 0.54 -7.32 18.10
CA SER A 44 1.61 -7.01 17.13
C SER A 44 2.81 -6.30 17.75
N LYS A 45 2.62 -5.43 18.77
CA LYS A 45 3.73 -4.82 19.52
C LYS A 45 4.51 -5.84 20.34
N LEU A 46 3.82 -6.82 20.92
CA LEU A 46 4.50 -7.93 21.59
C LEU A 46 5.26 -8.78 20.57
N SER A 47 4.66 -9.05 19.43
CA SER A 47 5.28 -9.78 18.33
C SER A 47 6.57 -9.11 17.82
N ASP A 48 6.54 -7.81 17.57
CA ASP A 48 7.73 -7.03 17.21
C ASP A 48 8.79 -7.06 18.31
N LYS A 49 8.38 -6.92 19.57
CA LYS A 49 9.29 -6.97 20.71
C LYS A 49 10.02 -8.32 20.84
N PHE A 50 9.31 -9.44 20.60
CA PHE A 50 9.84 -10.79 20.84
C PHE A 50 10.44 -11.45 19.59
N TYR A 51 9.97 -11.08 18.41
CA TYR A 51 10.34 -11.69 17.13
C TYR A 51 10.97 -10.71 16.14
N GLY A 52 10.84 -9.39 16.35
CA GLY A 52 11.23 -8.38 15.36
C GLY A 52 10.30 -8.37 14.14
N ASP A 53 9.09 -8.93 14.28
CA ASP A 53 8.09 -9.04 13.23
C ASP A 53 6.71 -8.68 13.80
N LEU A 54 6.11 -7.60 13.31
CA LEU A 54 4.77 -7.15 13.72
C LEU A 54 3.66 -8.14 13.31
N LEU A 55 3.87 -8.92 12.26
CA LEU A 55 2.88 -9.80 11.65
C LEU A 55 2.90 -11.22 12.25
N ALA A 56 3.91 -11.55 13.05
CA ALA A 56 4.03 -12.86 13.70
C ALA A 56 3.09 -13.04 14.92
N TYR A 57 2.21 -12.08 15.20
CA TYR A 57 1.34 -12.10 16.37
C TYR A 57 0.31 -13.26 16.39
N PRO A 58 -0.12 -13.85 15.26
CA PRO A 58 -0.95 -15.05 15.27
C PRO A 58 -0.31 -16.24 15.99
N ALA A 59 1.03 -16.34 16.02
CA ALA A 59 1.69 -17.37 16.82
C ALA A 59 1.43 -17.20 18.32
N ILE A 60 1.37 -15.96 18.81
CA ILE A 60 1.06 -15.69 20.22
C ILE A 60 -0.40 -16.09 20.52
N VAL A 61 -1.32 -15.79 19.60
CA VAL A 61 -2.74 -16.16 19.73
C VAL A 61 -2.88 -17.68 19.83
N GLU A 62 -2.36 -18.40 18.84
CA GLU A 62 -2.50 -19.85 18.76
C GLU A 62 -1.83 -20.55 19.93
N ALA A 63 -0.59 -20.17 20.27
CA ALA A 63 0.12 -20.77 21.38
C ALA A 63 -0.55 -20.50 22.74
N THR A 64 -1.11 -19.31 22.93
CA THR A 64 -1.86 -18.97 24.15
C THR A 64 -3.14 -19.79 24.24
N ASN A 65 -3.89 -19.92 23.14
CA ASN A 65 -5.12 -20.72 23.10
C ASN A 65 -4.85 -22.22 23.33
N ILE A 66 -3.77 -22.77 22.75
CA ILE A 66 -3.33 -24.14 23.03
C ILE A 66 -3.04 -24.30 24.53
N LYS A 67 -2.30 -23.37 25.13
CA LYS A 67 -2.02 -23.40 26.58
C LYS A 67 -3.27 -23.29 27.43
N ALA A 68 -4.25 -22.50 27.02
CA ALA A 68 -5.54 -22.39 27.71
C ALA A 68 -6.35 -23.69 27.73
N THR A 69 -6.08 -24.63 26.81
CA THR A 69 -6.69 -25.98 26.87
C THR A 69 -6.08 -26.88 27.95
N GLU A 70 -4.84 -26.60 28.35
CA GLU A 70 -4.07 -27.36 29.35
C GLU A 70 -4.14 -26.71 30.74
N ASP A 71 -4.14 -25.37 30.79
CA ASP A 71 -4.08 -24.53 31.99
C ASP A 71 -5.02 -23.33 31.84
N ASP A 72 -6.08 -23.31 32.65
CA ASP A 72 -7.14 -22.30 32.62
C ASP A 72 -6.70 -20.91 33.11
N SER A 73 -5.46 -20.77 33.58
CA SER A 73 -4.89 -19.46 33.91
C SER A 73 -4.48 -18.64 32.68
N PHE A 74 -4.31 -19.28 31.52
CA PHE A 74 -4.04 -18.59 30.25
C PHE A 74 -5.34 -18.04 29.64
N ALA A 75 -5.22 -16.92 28.93
CA ALA A 75 -6.36 -16.31 28.25
C ALA A 75 -6.84 -17.17 27.07
N VAL A 76 -8.14 -17.12 26.79
CA VAL A 76 -8.70 -17.54 25.50
C VAL A 76 -8.87 -16.30 24.65
N ILE A 77 -8.18 -16.25 23.51
CA ILE A 77 -8.16 -15.12 22.59
C ILE A 77 -9.01 -15.48 21.38
N ASP A 78 -10.27 -15.05 21.41
CA ASP A 78 -11.20 -15.19 20.28
C ASP A 78 -11.10 -14.01 19.30
N ASN A 79 -10.66 -12.84 19.79
CA ASN A 79 -10.44 -11.64 18.99
C ASN A 79 -9.03 -11.10 19.25
N PRO A 80 -8.09 -11.25 18.29
CA PRO A 80 -6.71 -10.78 18.42
C PRO A 80 -6.55 -9.26 18.59
N ASP A 81 -7.55 -8.46 18.21
CA ASP A 81 -7.52 -7.00 18.40
C ASP A 81 -7.81 -6.56 19.84
N VAL A 82 -8.20 -7.50 20.71
CA VAL A 82 -8.61 -7.21 22.09
C VAL A 82 -7.89 -8.12 23.08
N ILE A 83 -6.92 -7.54 23.79
CA ILE A 83 -6.30 -8.14 24.99
C ILE A 83 -6.48 -7.21 26.19
N GLU A 84 -6.62 -7.77 27.37
CA GLU A 84 -6.89 -7.03 28.61
C GLU A 84 -5.69 -7.07 29.56
N VAL A 85 -5.42 -5.95 30.23
CA VAL A 85 -4.37 -5.85 31.25
C VAL A 85 -4.58 -6.92 32.31
N GLY A 86 -3.53 -7.69 32.60
CA GLY A 86 -3.56 -8.81 33.55
C GLY A 86 -3.86 -10.17 32.92
N GLN A 87 -4.23 -10.24 31.64
CA GLN A 87 -4.33 -11.53 30.93
C GLN A 87 -2.96 -12.20 30.86
N LYS A 88 -2.94 -13.52 31.07
CA LYS A 88 -1.75 -14.35 30.93
C LYS A 88 -1.70 -14.91 29.52
N LEU A 89 -0.63 -14.58 28.80
CA LEU A 89 -0.32 -15.03 27.46
C LEU A 89 0.84 -16.02 27.50
N PHE A 90 0.92 -16.87 26.49
CA PHE A 90 2.12 -17.64 26.19
C PHE A 90 2.81 -17.04 24.96
N ILE A 91 4.06 -16.61 25.14
CA ILE A 91 4.92 -16.12 24.07
C ILE A 91 5.82 -17.29 23.66
N PRO A 92 5.54 -18.00 22.55
CA PRO A 92 6.40 -19.08 22.08
C PRO A 92 7.80 -18.55 21.74
N SER A 93 8.82 -19.40 21.78
CA SER A 93 10.15 -19.05 21.26
C SER A 93 10.06 -18.68 19.76
N ALA A 94 11.05 -17.97 19.23
CA ALA A 94 11.02 -17.58 17.81
C ALA A 94 10.93 -18.81 16.86
N GLN A 95 11.53 -19.94 17.25
CA GLN A 95 11.45 -21.17 16.49
C GLN A 95 10.05 -21.80 16.55
N GLU A 96 9.45 -21.86 17.74
CA GLU A 96 8.06 -22.34 17.90
C GLU A 96 7.07 -21.43 17.19
N ALA A 97 7.26 -20.10 17.28
CA ALA A 97 6.45 -19.12 16.57
C ALA A 97 6.52 -19.33 15.06
N SER A 98 7.72 -19.54 14.51
CA SER A 98 7.90 -19.86 13.09
C SER A 98 7.21 -21.17 12.68
N THR A 99 7.27 -22.21 13.52
CA THR A 99 6.55 -23.47 13.25
C THR A 99 5.04 -23.26 13.28
N ILE A 100 4.52 -22.59 14.32
CA ILE A 100 3.09 -22.30 14.46
C ILE A 100 2.59 -21.46 13.29
N LEU A 101 3.32 -20.42 12.88
CA LEU A 101 2.96 -19.60 11.71
C LEU A 101 2.96 -20.41 10.41
N GLY A 102 3.91 -21.33 10.25
CA GLY A 102 3.95 -22.26 9.12
C GLY A 102 2.82 -23.30 9.11
N ASP A 103 2.23 -23.61 10.27
CA ASP A 103 1.04 -24.45 10.38
C ASP A 103 -0.26 -23.64 10.18
N LEU A 104 -0.28 -22.36 10.60
CA LEU A 104 -1.40 -21.42 10.45
C LEU A 104 -1.58 -20.93 9.02
N VAL A 105 -0.48 -20.74 8.29
CA VAL A 105 -0.45 -20.49 6.85
C VAL A 105 0.15 -21.74 6.23
N PRO A 106 -0.66 -22.74 5.82
CA PRO A 106 -0.10 -23.91 5.17
C PRO A 106 0.79 -23.44 4.04
N PHE A 107 2.04 -23.94 3.96
CA PHE A 107 2.91 -23.73 2.81
C PHE A 107 2.09 -24.05 1.55
N LEU A 108 1.65 -23.02 0.86
CA LEU A 108 0.81 -23.19 -0.31
C LEU A 108 1.75 -23.59 -1.43
N SER A 109 1.75 -24.88 -1.78
CA SER A 109 2.52 -25.36 -2.93
C SER A 109 1.64 -25.29 -4.18
N GLY A 110 2.09 -24.60 -5.22
CA GLY A 110 1.38 -24.47 -6.48
C GLY A 110 1.81 -23.23 -7.25
N ASP A 111 1.24 -23.05 -8.44
CA ASP A 111 1.44 -21.87 -9.27
C ASP A 111 0.31 -20.86 -9.00
N LEU A 112 0.65 -19.57 -8.96
CA LEU A 112 -0.31 -18.47 -8.90
C LEU A 112 -0.02 -17.49 -10.04
N THR A 113 -0.92 -17.38 -10.99
CA THR A 113 -0.78 -16.43 -12.11
C THR A 113 -1.52 -15.13 -11.83
N ILE A 114 -0.79 -14.02 -11.79
CA ILE A 114 -1.32 -12.69 -11.54
C ILE A 114 -1.28 -11.86 -12.81
N TYR A 115 -2.43 -11.34 -13.24
CA TYR A 115 -2.51 -10.35 -14.32
C TYR A 115 -2.57 -8.96 -13.68
N SER A 116 -1.45 -8.25 -13.74
CA SER A 116 -1.28 -6.97 -13.06
C SER A 116 -1.43 -5.80 -14.04
N GLY A 117 -2.41 -4.95 -13.77
CA GLY A 117 -2.60 -3.64 -14.39
C GLY A 117 -1.70 -2.55 -13.80
N ARG A 118 -0.79 -2.90 -12.91
CA ARG A 118 0.13 -2.00 -12.18
C ARG A 118 1.56 -2.26 -12.64
N SER A 119 2.43 -1.25 -12.56
CA SER A 119 3.83 -1.42 -12.98
C SER A 119 4.58 -2.37 -12.06
N GLU A 120 5.44 -3.21 -12.65
CA GLU A 120 6.32 -4.13 -11.93
C GLU A 120 7.18 -3.40 -10.88
N SER A 121 7.73 -2.23 -11.24
CA SER A 121 8.50 -1.40 -10.29
C SER A 121 7.74 -0.99 -9.03
N LEU A 122 6.40 -0.99 -9.06
CA LEU A 122 5.55 -0.60 -7.94
C LEU A 122 5.12 -1.80 -7.09
N VAL A 123 4.81 -2.94 -7.72
CA VAL A 123 4.20 -4.09 -7.02
C VAL A 123 5.08 -5.33 -7.00
N GLY A 124 6.11 -5.43 -7.83
CA GLY A 124 7.04 -6.55 -7.90
C GLY A 124 7.63 -6.92 -6.53
N PRO A 125 8.25 -5.98 -5.80
CA PRO A 125 8.81 -6.29 -4.47
C PRO A 125 7.79 -6.82 -3.46
N LEU A 126 6.52 -6.38 -3.55
CA LEU A 126 5.44 -6.89 -2.71
C LEU A 126 5.06 -8.32 -3.09
N LEU A 127 5.03 -8.62 -4.39
CA LEU A 127 4.72 -9.96 -4.90
C LEU A 127 5.87 -10.94 -4.61
N ASP A 128 7.12 -10.50 -4.71
CA ASP A 128 8.31 -11.27 -4.33
C ASP A 128 8.28 -11.62 -2.83
N GLN A 129 7.86 -10.67 -1.98
CA GLN A 129 7.70 -10.91 -0.55
C GLN A 129 6.58 -11.93 -0.30
N PHE A 130 5.43 -11.76 -0.94
CA PHE A 130 4.31 -12.70 -0.85
C PHE A 130 4.71 -14.12 -1.31
N GLU A 131 5.48 -14.24 -2.39
CA GLU A 131 6.02 -15.51 -2.88
C GLU A 131 6.91 -16.18 -1.82
N GLN A 132 7.83 -15.43 -1.22
CA GLN A 132 8.73 -15.92 -0.17
C GLN A 132 8.00 -16.36 1.10
N GLU A 133 6.96 -15.62 1.49
CA GLU A 133 6.18 -15.89 2.71
C GLU A 133 5.24 -17.10 2.53
N THR A 134 4.70 -17.30 1.33
CA THR A 134 3.70 -18.36 1.07
C THR A 134 4.27 -19.66 0.50
N GLY A 135 5.42 -19.58 -0.18
CA GLY A 135 6.01 -20.70 -0.90
C GLY A 135 5.35 -21.06 -2.23
N LEU A 136 4.41 -20.21 -2.71
CA LEU A 136 3.84 -20.33 -4.06
C LEU A 136 4.90 -20.03 -5.12
N ASN A 137 4.69 -20.50 -6.36
CA ASN A 137 5.39 -19.99 -7.54
C ASN A 137 4.52 -18.90 -8.17
N VAL A 138 4.92 -17.63 -8.05
CA VAL A 138 4.11 -16.49 -8.48
C VAL A 138 4.54 -16.03 -9.87
N GLU A 139 3.70 -16.29 -10.87
CA GLU A 139 3.90 -15.81 -12.24
C GLU A 139 3.10 -14.53 -12.49
N VAL A 140 3.78 -13.44 -12.85
CA VAL A 140 3.09 -12.15 -13.06
C VAL A 140 3.17 -11.72 -14.51
N ARG A 141 2.00 -11.43 -15.10
CA ARG A 141 1.87 -10.77 -16.39
C ARG A 141 1.52 -9.31 -16.18
N TYR A 142 2.44 -8.43 -16.57
CA TYR A 142 2.26 -6.98 -16.48
C TYR A 142 1.70 -6.39 -17.78
N GLY A 143 0.83 -5.39 -17.64
CA GLY A 143 0.36 -4.57 -18.75
C GLY A 143 -0.56 -3.44 -18.28
N ASP A 144 -1.12 -2.69 -19.22
CA ASP A 144 -2.09 -1.65 -18.85
C ASP A 144 -3.36 -2.28 -18.24
N THR A 145 -3.98 -1.58 -17.29
CA THR A 145 -5.17 -2.08 -16.58
C THR A 145 -6.27 -2.56 -17.53
N ALA A 146 -6.61 -1.77 -18.55
CA ALA A 146 -7.60 -2.16 -19.56
C ALA A 146 -7.12 -3.31 -20.46
N GLN A 147 -5.82 -3.36 -20.79
CA GLN A 147 -5.23 -4.42 -21.62
C GLN A 147 -5.28 -5.77 -20.92
N MET A 148 -4.91 -5.82 -19.64
CA MET A 148 -4.95 -7.06 -18.85
C MET A 148 -6.39 -7.56 -18.67
N ALA A 149 -7.35 -6.66 -18.42
CA ALA A 149 -8.76 -7.03 -18.38
C ALA A 149 -9.26 -7.54 -19.74
N ALA A 150 -8.92 -6.87 -20.84
CA ALA A 150 -9.27 -7.32 -22.19
C ALA A 150 -8.67 -8.70 -22.51
N THR A 151 -7.45 -8.98 -22.04
CA THR A 151 -6.80 -10.28 -22.20
C THR A 151 -7.59 -11.38 -21.48
N ILE A 152 -8.00 -11.15 -20.22
CA ILE A 152 -8.84 -12.11 -19.46
C ILE A 152 -10.19 -12.33 -20.17
N LEU A 153 -10.80 -11.27 -20.71
CA LEU A 153 -12.07 -11.37 -21.43
C LEU A 153 -11.93 -12.21 -22.71
N GLU A 154 -10.84 -12.04 -23.45
CA GLU A 154 -10.55 -12.79 -24.68
C GLU A 154 -10.22 -14.26 -24.38
N GLU A 155 -9.42 -14.52 -23.36
CA GLU A 155 -9.07 -15.89 -22.92
C GLU A 155 -10.29 -16.64 -22.35
N GLY A 156 -11.22 -15.91 -21.74
CA GLY A 156 -12.51 -16.42 -21.30
C GLY A 156 -12.38 -17.49 -20.22
N ALA A 157 -12.81 -18.72 -20.51
CA ALA A 157 -12.70 -19.84 -19.58
C ALA A 157 -11.31 -20.50 -19.57
N ASN A 158 -10.46 -20.14 -20.54
CA ASN A 158 -9.09 -20.64 -20.66
C ASN A 158 -8.05 -19.65 -20.10
N SER A 159 -8.48 -18.56 -19.45
CA SER A 159 -7.54 -17.62 -18.84
C SER A 159 -6.78 -18.34 -17.74
N PRO A 160 -5.43 -18.27 -17.75
CA PRO A 160 -4.62 -18.83 -16.67
C PRO A 160 -4.62 -17.92 -15.44
N ALA A 161 -5.19 -16.71 -15.52
CA ALA A 161 -5.13 -15.73 -14.44
C ALA A 161 -5.97 -16.17 -13.22
N ASP A 162 -5.30 -16.33 -12.08
CA ASP A 162 -5.94 -16.58 -10.79
C ASP A 162 -6.35 -15.25 -10.12
N VAL A 163 -5.51 -14.22 -10.27
CA VAL A 163 -5.74 -12.89 -9.68
C VAL A 163 -5.60 -11.83 -10.75
N TYR A 164 -6.59 -10.93 -10.83
CA TYR A 164 -6.48 -9.68 -11.56
C TYR A 164 -6.19 -8.53 -10.61
N TYR A 165 -5.01 -7.92 -10.74
CA TYR A 165 -4.59 -6.81 -9.89
C TYR A 165 -4.61 -5.47 -10.67
N GLY A 166 -5.78 -4.84 -10.71
CA GLY A 166 -6.00 -3.59 -11.45
C GLY A 166 -5.48 -2.32 -10.76
N GLN A 167 -5.29 -1.25 -11.55
CA GLN A 167 -5.00 0.08 -11.03
C GLN A 167 -6.26 0.81 -10.53
N ASP A 168 -7.42 0.54 -11.13
CA ASP A 168 -8.69 1.22 -10.88
C ASP A 168 -9.90 0.27 -10.96
N ALA A 169 -11.06 0.77 -10.50
CA ALA A 169 -12.29 0.00 -10.38
C ALA A 169 -13.06 -0.16 -11.71
N GLY A 170 -12.74 0.60 -12.76
CA GLY A 170 -13.45 0.54 -14.04
C GLY A 170 -13.28 -0.82 -14.71
N ALA A 171 -12.05 -1.32 -14.76
CA ALA A 171 -11.73 -2.63 -15.33
C ALA A 171 -12.25 -3.79 -14.45
N LEU A 172 -12.21 -3.65 -13.12
CA LEU A 172 -12.83 -4.62 -12.19
C LEU A 172 -14.33 -4.76 -12.46
N GLY A 173 -15.03 -3.63 -12.64
CA GLY A 173 -16.45 -3.62 -12.99
C GLY A 173 -16.74 -4.25 -14.35
N ALA A 174 -15.84 -4.11 -15.34
CA ALA A 174 -15.98 -4.75 -16.64
C ALA A 174 -15.88 -6.29 -16.55
N LEU A 175 -14.92 -6.81 -15.77
CA LEU A 175 -14.76 -8.24 -15.52
C LEU A 175 -15.92 -8.82 -14.69
N ALA A 176 -16.39 -8.09 -13.69
CA ALA A 176 -17.54 -8.49 -12.87
C ALA A 176 -18.80 -8.69 -13.73
N LYS A 177 -19.11 -7.72 -14.61
CA LYS A 177 -20.29 -7.74 -15.49
C LYS A 177 -20.31 -8.92 -16.47
N THR A 178 -19.16 -9.49 -16.79
CA THR A 178 -19.04 -10.63 -17.72
C THR A 178 -18.86 -11.96 -16.98
N GLY A 179 -19.05 -11.96 -15.66
CA GLY A 179 -18.96 -13.16 -14.82
C GLY A 179 -17.55 -13.75 -14.76
N ARG A 180 -16.51 -12.92 -14.90
CA ARG A 180 -15.10 -13.37 -14.83
C ARG A 180 -14.48 -13.30 -13.45
N LEU A 181 -15.19 -12.75 -12.46
CA LEU A 181 -14.71 -12.66 -11.07
C LEU A 181 -15.52 -13.58 -10.16
N GLN A 182 -14.84 -14.23 -9.24
CA GLN A 182 -15.46 -15.01 -8.16
C GLN A 182 -15.90 -14.10 -7.02
N VAL A 183 -16.89 -14.55 -6.25
CA VAL A 183 -17.27 -13.90 -4.99
C VAL A 183 -16.20 -14.23 -3.95
N LEU A 184 -15.66 -13.21 -3.31
CA LEU A 184 -14.67 -13.35 -2.25
C LEU A 184 -15.33 -13.82 -0.94
N ALA A 185 -14.55 -14.49 -0.10
CA ALA A 185 -15.00 -14.92 1.21
C ALA A 185 -15.28 -13.72 2.15
N ASP A 186 -16.18 -13.92 3.11
CA ASP A 186 -16.67 -12.85 3.99
C ASP A 186 -15.56 -12.26 4.88
N ASP A 187 -14.60 -13.07 5.31
CA ASP A 187 -13.44 -12.66 6.08
C ASP A 187 -12.53 -11.71 5.28
N ILE A 188 -12.32 -11.96 3.99
CA ILE A 188 -11.62 -11.04 3.07
C ILE A 188 -12.43 -9.75 2.89
N LEU A 189 -13.74 -9.89 2.66
CA LEU A 189 -14.62 -8.75 2.42
C LEU A 189 -14.75 -7.83 3.65
N SER A 190 -14.73 -8.38 4.86
CA SER A 190 -14.86 -7.62 6.11
C SER A 190 -13.64 -6.76 6.45
N GLN A 191 -12.48 -7.03 5.83
CA GLN A 191 -11.27 -6.22 6.00
C GLN A 191 -11.36 -4.86 5.29
N VAL A 192 -12.32 -4.69 4.39
CA VAL A 192 -12.46 -3.48 3.56
C VAL A 192 -13.82 -2.82 3.75
N GLU A 193 -13.80 -1.52 4.03
CA GLU A 193 -15.01 -0.71 4.19
C GLU A 193 -15.93 -0.88 2.96
N PRO A 194 -17.27 -1.05 3.13
CA PRO A 194 -18.18 -1.35 2.01
C PRO A 194 -18.08 -0.41 0.80
N ARG A 195 -17.71 0.86 1.00
CA ARG A 195 -17.55 1.83 -0.11
C ARG A 195 -16.33 1.57 -1.02
N PHE A 196 -15.38 0.73 -0.59
CA PHE A 196 -14.16 0.42 -1.33
C PHE A 196 -14.13 -1.02 -1.87
N ARG A 197 -15.28 -1.70 -1.90
CA ARG A 197 -15.42 -3.05 -2.45
C ARG A 197 -16.66 -3.17 -3.33
N SER A 198 -16.71 -4.23 -4.13
CA SER A 198 -17.90 -4.58 -4.90
C SER A 198 -19.11 -4.80 -3.98
N PRO A 199 -20.28 -4.22 -4.29
CA PRO A 199 -21.54 -4.56 -3.60
C PRO A 199 -21.88 -6.06 -3.69
N GLU A 200 -21.47 -6.72 -4.78
CA GLU A 200 -21.63 -8.16 -5.03
C GLU A 200 -20.49 -9.01 -4.45
N GLY A 201 -19.50 -8.38 -3.79
CA GLY A 201 -18.38 -9.08 -3.14
C GLY A 201 -17.34 -9.67 -4.09
N GLN A 202 -17.31 -9.25 -5.36
CA GLN A 202 -16.42 -9.84 -6.38
C GLN A 202 -15.01 -9.24 -6.45
N TRP A 203 -14.79 -8.11 -5.79
CA TRP A 203 -13.49 -7.45 -5.72
C TRP A 203 -13.42 -6.53 -4.49
N ILE A 204 -12.20 -6.25 -4.03
CA ILE A 204 -11.89 -5.29 -2.97
C ILE A 204 -10.82 -4.29 -3.45
N GLY A 205 -10.82 -3.09 -2.87
CA GLY A 205 -9.74 -2.14 -3.03
C GLY A 205 -8.56 -2.46 -2.10
N THR A 206 -7.34 -2.50 -2.65
CA THR A 206 -6.10 -2.72 -1.87
C THR A 206 -5.32 -1.43 -1.62
N SER A 207 -5.62 -0.37 -2.38
CA SER A 207 -4.97 0.94 -2.27
C SER A 207 -5.90 2.03 -2.82
N ALA A 208 -5.71 3.27 -2.37
CA ALA A 208 -6.42 4.43 -2.87
C ALA A 208 -5.41 5.49 -3.36
N ARG A 209 -5.85 6.34 -4.31
CA ARG A 209 -5.08 7.46 -4.85
C ARG A 209 -5.99 8.67 -5.01
N ALA A 210 -5.47 9.86 -4.73
CA ALA A 210 -6.18 11.10 -4.92
C ALA A 210 -5.77 11.72 -6.25
N ARG A 211 -6.74 11.98 -7.14
CA ARG A 211 -6.50 12.79 -8.34
C ARG A 211 -6.08 14.19 -7.92
N THR A 212 -4.99 14.67 -8.47
CA THR A 212 -4.44 16.00 -8.18
C THR A 212 -3.96 16.68 -9.46
N VAL A 213 -3.77 17.99 -9.38
CA VAL A 213 -3.04 18.77 -10.38
C VAL A 213 -1.71 19.17 -9.77
N ILE A 214 -0.63 18.74 -10.41
CA ILE A 214 0.72 19.22 -10.08
C ILE A 214 1.05 20.42 -10.96
N TYR A 215 1.93 21.29 -10.49
CA TYR A 215 2.35 22.47 -11.22
C TYR A 215 3.81 22.81 -10.96
N ASN A 216 4.43 23.54 -11.90
CA ASN A 216 5.79 24.02 -11.76
C ASN A 216 5.79 25.32 -10.92
N SER A 217 6.22 25.22 -9.66
CA SER A 217 6.24 26.35 -8.73
C SER A 217 7.28 27.44 -9.05
N THR A 218 8.13 27.24 -10.06
CA THR A 218 9.03 28.28 -10.59
C THR A 218 8.27 29.20 -11.55
N ASN A 219 7.28 28.66 -12.26
CA ASN A 219 6.52 29.38 -13.29
C ASN A 219 5.16 29.88 -12.79
N LEU A 220 4.59 29.21 -11.79
CA LEU A 220 3.25 29.46 -11.26
C LEU A 220 3.26 29.56 -9.73
N ALA A 221 2.47 30.48 -9.19
CA ALA A 221 2.05 30.46 -7.80
C ALA A 221 0.76 29.64 -7.64
N GLU A 222 0.48 29.18 -6.42
CA GLU A 222 -0.78 28.50 -6.10
C GLU A 222 -2.01 29.35 -6.47
N THR A 223 -1.93 30.67 -6.34
CA THR A 223 -3.00 31.61 -6.71
C THR A 223 -3.24 31.74 -8.22
N ASP A 224 -2.33 31.23 -9.04
CA ASP A 224 -2.51 31.18 -10.49
C ASP A 224 -3.28 29.94 -10.94
N LEU A 225 -3.48 28.96 -10.04
CA LEU A 225 -4.24 27.75 -10.31
C LEU A 225 -5.74 28.04 -10.18
N PRO A 226 -6.58 27.41 -11.02
CA PRO A 226 -8.01 27.47 -10.84
C PRO A 226 -8.45 26.68 -9.60
N ASP A 227 -9.58 27.08 -9.03
CA ASP A 227 -10.17 26.43 -7.85
C ASP A 227 -10.64 24.99 -8.12
N ASP A 228 -10.90 24.65 -9.39
CA ASP A 228 -11.37 23.34 -9.80
C ASP A 228 -10.83 22.91 -11.18
N ILE A 229 -11.13 21.67 -11.59
CA ILE A 229 -10.65 21.13 -12.86
C ILE A 229 -11.22 21.85 -14.09
N PHE A 230 -12.38 22.52 -13.97
CA PHE A 230 -13.04 23.18 -15.08
C PHE A 230 -12.37 24.51 -15.43
N GLY A 231 -11.73 25.17 -14.47
CA GLY A 231 -10.97 26.38 -14.75
C GLY A 231 -9.75 26.16 -15.66
N PHE A 232 -9.27 24.92 -15.80
CA PHE A 232 -8.24 24.58 -16.78
C PHE A 232 -8.73 24.59 -18.24
N CYS A 233 -10.03 24.84 -18.47
CA CYS A 233 -10.57 25.13 -19.81
C CYS A 233 -10.19 26.54 -20.33
N ASP A 234 -9.68 27.44 -19.49
CA ASP A 234 -9.31 28.79 -19.92
C ASP A 234 -8.18 28.74 -20.96
N ALA A 235 -8.25 29.58 -21.99
CA ALA A 235 -7.25 29.65 -23.06
C ALA A 235 -5.85 30.05 -22.55
N ALA A 236 -5.74 30.62 -21.35
CA ALA A 236 -4.47 30.87 -20.67
C ALA A 236 -3.67 29.57 -20.40
N TRP A 237 -4.29 28.39 -20.50
CA TRP A 237 -3.65 27.08 -20.35
C TRP A 237 -3.22 26.43 -21.67
N GLN A 238 -3.43 27.08 -22.82
CA GLN A 238 -3.07 26.53 -24.12
C GLN A 238 -1.57 26.18 -24.20
N GLY A 239 -1.25 24.92 -24.51
CA GLY A 239 0.10 24.39 -24.65
C GLY A 239 0.85 24.20 -23.32
N ARG A 240 0.17 24.34 -22.17
CA ARG A 240 0.80 24.36 -20.83
C ARG A 240 0.47 23.14 -19.98
N LEU A 241 -0.39 22.25 -20.48
CA LEU A 241 -0.95 21.13 -19.72
C LEU A 241 -0.37 19.79 -20.15
N GLY A 242 -0.21 18.87 -19.20
CA GLY A 242 0.08 17.46 -19.44
C GLY A 242 -1.06 16.54 -19.01
N TRP A 243 -1.36 15.53 -19.84
CA TRP A 243 -2.35 14.48 -19.52
C TRP A 243 -1.95 13.10 -20.06
N ALA A 244 -2.57 12.04 -19.53
CA ALA A 244 -2.30 10.66 -19.93
C ALA A 244 -3.59 9.90 -20.30
N PRO A 245 -4.18 10.14 -21.49
CA PRO A 245 -5.52 9.66 -21.85
C PRO A 245 -5.67 8.13 -21.91
N THR A 246 -4.57 7.40 -22.15
CA THR A 246 -4.56 5.93 -22.19
C THR A 246 -4.34 5.30 -20.82
N ASN A 247 -3.93 6.08 -19.82
CA ASN A 247 -3.64 5.58 -18.48
C ASN A 247 -4.93 5.28 -17.71
N GLY A 248 -5.00 4.11 -17.07
CA GLY A 248 -6.19 3.66 -16.33
C GLY A 248 -6.67 4.68 -15.29
N SER A 249 -5.74 5.29 -14.55
CA SER A 249 -6.11 6.33 -13.58
C SER A 249 -6.82 7.53 -14.21
N PHE A 250 -6.42 7.96 -15.40
CA PHE A 250 -7.03 9.10 -16.08
C PHE A 250 -8.43 8.72 -16.58
N GLN A 251 -8.59 7.51 -17.10
CA GLN A 251 -9.90 6.98 -17.48
C GLN A 251 -10.85 6.84 -16.27
N ALA A 252 -10.33 6.44 -15.12
CA ALA A 252 -11.07 6.41 -13.86
C ALA A 252 -11.50 7.82 -13.42
N PHE A 253 -10.64 8.82 -13.59
CA PHE A 253 -10.99 10.22 -13.35
C PHE A 253 -12.10 10.72 -14.28
N VAL A 254 -12.00 10.44 -15.59
CA VAL A 254 -13.07 10.78 -16.54
C VAL A 254 -14.38 10.07 -16.20
N THR A 255 -14.30 8.81 -15.72
CA THR A 255 -15.47 8.09 -15.23
C THR A 255 -16.08 8.76 -14.00
N ALA A 256 -15.25 9.20 -13.05
CA ALA A 256 -15.71 9.95 -11.89
C ALA A 256 -16.42 11.25 -12.32
N LEU A 257 -15.82 12.04 -13.22
CA LEU A 257 -16.46 13.22 -13.79
C LEU A 257 -17.81 12.90 -14.42
N ARG A 258 -17.91 11.85 -15.24
CA ARG A 258 -19.18 11.45 -15.86
C ARG A 258 -20.25 11.10 -14.83
N VAL A 259 -19.88 10.43 -13.74
CA VAL A 259 -20.81 10.00 -12.68
C VAL A 259 -21.22 11.16 -11.79
N SER A 260 -20.29 12.05 -11.42
CA SER A 260 -20.57 13.15 -10.49
C SER A 260 -21.14 14.40 -11.18
N GLU A 261 -20.72 14.68 -12.41
CA GLU A 261 -21.01 15.93 -13.13
C GLU A 261 -21.90 15.72 -14.36
N GLY A 262 -22.10 14.47 -14.78
CA GLY A 262 -22.90 14.09 -15.94
C GLY A 262 -22.10 13.96 -17.24
N GLU A 263 -22.68 13.24 -18.21
CA GLU A 263 -22.00 12.90 -19.47
C GLU A 263 -21.64 14.13 -20.30
N GLU A 264 -22.55 15.11 -20.39
CA GLU A 264 -22.33 16.31 -21.20
C GLU A 264 -21.19 17.15 -20.64
N ARG A 265 -21.21 17.43 -19.33
CA ARG A 265 -20.18 18.25 -18.67
C ARG A 265 -18.80 17.59 -18.73
N ALA A 266 -18.72 16.26 -18.62
CA ALA A 266 -17.47 15.53 -18.80
C ALA A 266 -16.95 15.59 -20.25
N ARG A 267 -17.86 15.51 -21.24
CA ARG A 267 -17.53 15.65 -22.66
C ARG A 267 -17.03 17.06 -22.98
N GLU A 268 -17.70 18.08 -22.46
CA GLU A 268 -17.30 19.48 -22.60
C GLU A 268 -15.91 19.72 -22.00
N TRP A 269 -15.64 19.17 -20.80
CA TRP A 269 -14.32 19.25 -20.18
C TRP A 269 -13.23 18.60 -21.04
N LEU A 270 -13.45 17.38 -21.55
CA LEU A 270 -12.48 16.73 -22.43
C LEU A 270 -12.22 17.54 -23.71
N ALA A 271 -13.27 18.10 -24.32
CA ALA A 271 -13.16 18.91 -25.51
C ALA A 271 -12.42 20.24 -25.25
N CYS A 272 -12.69 20.90 -24.11
CA CYS A 272 -12.02 22.14 -23.74
C CYS A 272 -10.52 21.89 -23.45
N ILE A 273 -10.20 20.82 -22.72
CA ILE A 273 -8.81 20.49 -22.41
C ILE A 273 -8.08 20.14 -23.70
N GLN A 274 -8.68 19.37 -24.61
CA GLN A 274 -8.08 19.09 -25.91
C GLN A 274 -7.85 20.37 -26.74
N ALA A 275 -8.76 21.35 -26.67
CA ALA A 275 -8.61 22.64 -27.35
C ALA A 275 -7.44 23.47 -26.78
N ASN A 276 -7.04 23.23 -25.53
CA ASN A 276 -5.84 23.79 -24.92
C ASN A 276 -4.54 23.04 -25.30
N GLU A 277 -4.57 22.16 -26.30
CA GLU A 277 -3.38 21.50 -26.88
C GLU A 277 -2.43 20.88 -25.82
N PRO A 278 -2.95 19.99 -24.93
CA PRO A 278 -2.16 19.39 -23.87
C PRO A 278 -1.14 18.41 -24.46
N LEU A 279 0.02 18.34 -23.84
CA LEU A 279 1.02 17.33 -24.16
C LEU A 279 0.54 15.96 -23.66
N VAL A 280 0.63 14.96 -24.53
CA VAL A 280 0.18 13.59 -24.29
C VAL A 280 1.33 12.76 -23.75
N PHE A 281 1.13 12.18 -22.56
CA PHE A 281 2.09 11.32 -21.89
C PHE A 281 1.53 9.91 -21.71
N SER A 282 2.42 8.93 -21.51
CA SER A 282 2.01 7.53 -21.29
C SER A 282 1.60 7.24 -19.83
N ASN A 283 2.15 7.98 -18.87
CA ASN A 283 1.90 7.77 -17.44
C ASN A 283 2.11 9.04 -16.60
N ASN A 284 1.66 9.00 -15.35
CA ASN A 284 1.74 10.13 -14.42
C ASN A 284 3.19 10.51 -14.08
N THR A 285 4.12 9.54 -13.98
CA THR A 285 5.53 9.83 -13.70
C THR A 285 6.17 10.70 -14.76
N SER A 286 5.89 10.44 -16.04
CA SER A 286 6.38 11.30 -17.14
C SER A 286 5.79 12.72 -17.10
N ILE A 287 4.55 12.88 -16.64
CA ILE A 287 3.95 14.21 -16.45
C ILE A 287 4.65 14.95 -15.30
N VAL A 288 4.89 14.27 -14.17
CA VAL A 288 5.62 14.83 -13.02
C VAL A 288 7.00 15.32 -13.44
N GLN A 289 7.72 14.52 -14.22
CA GLN A 289 9.02 14.89 -14.73
C GLN A 289 8.94 16.11 -15.67
N ALA A 290 8.02 16.11 -16.64
CA ALA A 290 7.87 17.23 -17.58
C ALA A 290 7.50 18.55 -16.86
N VAL A 291 6.66 18.48 -15.81
CA VAL A 291 6.39 19.63 -14.94
C VAL A 291 7.66 20.08 -14.22
N GLY A 292 8.42 19.15 -13.62
CA GLY A 292 9.66 19.45 -12.92
C GLY A 292 10.74 20.07 -13.81
N ASP A 293 10.82 19.63 -15.07
CA ASP A 293 11.76 20.12 -16.08
C ASP A 293 11.30 21.46 -16.71
N GLY A 294 10.07 21.89 -16.43
CA GLY A 294 9.49 23.13 -16.99
C GLY A 294 9.07 23.03 -18.44
N GLU A 295 8.87 21.81 -18.96
CA GLU A 295 8.32 21.56 -20.30
C GLU A 295 6.83 21.91 -20.37
N ILE A 296 6.11 21.69 -19.27
CA ILE A 296 4.71 22.06 -19.06
C ILE A 296 4.55 22.72 -17.70
N ASP A 297 3.53 23.55 -17.54
CA ASP A 297 3.30 24.29 -16.30
C ASP A 297 2.42 23.54 -15.31
N ALA A 298 1.50 22.69 -15.78
CA ALA A 298 0.63 21.89 -14.92
C ALA A 298 0.27 20.54 -15.54
N GLY A 299 -0.10 19.56 -14.71
CA GLY A 299 -0.38 18.20 -15.16
C GLY A 299 -1.40 17.45 -14.30
N PHE A 300 -2.27 16.68 -14.95
CA PHE A 300 -3.31 15.88 -14.29
C PHE A 300 -2.76 14.51 -13.87
N VAL A 301 -2.50 14.30 -12.56
CA VAL A 301 -1.85 13.09 -12.02
C VAL A 301 -2.60 12.53 -10.80
N ASN A 302 -2.09 11.47 -10.15
CA ASN A 302 -2.69 10.88 -8.96
C ASN A 302 -1.67 10.22 -8.03
#